data_AF-A0A085TZ16-F1
#
_entry.id   AF-A0A085TZ16-F1
#
_cell.length_a   1.000
_cell.length_b   1.000
_cell.length_c   1.000
_cell.angle_alpha   90.00
_cell.angle_beta   90.00
_cell.angle_gamma   90.00
#
_symmetry.space_group_name_H-M   'P 1'
#
loop_
_entity.id
_entity.type
_entity.pdbx_description
1 polymer ?
#
loop_
_entity_poly.entity_id
_entity_poly.type
_entity_poly.pdbx_seq_one_letter_code
_entity_poly.pdbx_strand_id
1 'polypeptide(L)'
;MTWETAIVGALGLIASLVSFVGGKIFSQSENILDRKREAYKAFLRFCPAPNEAHDAERVNTTELQREIGILTVYASRDVLKFAAAYFTAFAEAQEKLVGVEIAGHPAFIKLMTDYNRMVWAMRNDAMMWSVFAPSRQGRDYRPSLDPSDFE
;
A
#
# COMPACT_ATOMS: atom_id res chain seq x y z
N MET A 1 -18.99 51.25 -21.22
CA MET A 1 -18.43 50.04 -20.58
C MET A 1 -17.26 50.52 -19.72
N THR A 2 -17.38 50.49 -18.40
CA THR A 2 -16.33 50.99 -17.50
C THR A 2 -15.25 49.92 -17.32
N TRP A 3 -13.99 50.33 -17.17
CA TRP A 3 -12.85 49.43 -16.99
C TRP A 3 -13.04 48.43 -15.82
N GLU A 4 -13.80 48.82 -14.80
CA GLU A 4 -14.21 47.99 -13.66
C GLU A 4 -15.03 46.77 -14.08
N THR A 5 -15.99 46.94 -15.01
CA THR A 5 -16.80 45.82 -15.53
C THR A 5 -15.96 44.82 -16.33
N ALA A 6 -14.91 45.28 -17.01
CA ALA A 6 -13.98 44.42 -17.73
C ALA A 6 -13.10 43.59 -16.77
N ILE A 7 -12.66 44.18 -15.66
CA ILE A 7 -11.87 43.47 -14.63
C ILE A 7 -12.71 42.41 -13.92
N VAL A 8 -13.94 42.74 -13.52
CA VAL A 8 -14.84 41.77 -12.86
C VAL A 8 -15.15 40.60 -13.81
N GLY A 9 -15.38 40.87 -15.10
CA GLY A 9 -15.57 39.83 -16.11
C GLY A 9 -14.35 38.94 -16.29
N ALA A 10 -13.14 39.52 -16.33
CA ALA A 10 -11.89 38.77 -16.42
C ALA A 10 -11.64 37.89 -15.19
N LEU A 11 -11.87 38.41 -13.98
CA LEU A 11 -11.75 37.64 -12.73
C LEU A 11 -12.77 36.49 -12.67
N GLY A 12 -14.01 36.73 -13.11
CA GLY A 12 -15.04 35.69 -13.20
C GLY A 12 -14.64 34.57 -14.17
N LEU A 13 -14.08 34.92 -15.34
CA LEU A 13 -13.55 33.95 -16.29
C LEU A 13 -12.39 33.15 -15.72
N ILE A 14 -11.42 33.80 -15.07
CA ILE A 14 -10.28 33.11 -14.44
C ILE A 14 -10.77 32.17 -13.32
N ALA A 15 -11.68 32.63 -12.46
CA ALA A 15 -12.26 31.80 -11.40
C ALA A 15 -13.00 30.58 -11.96
N SER A 16 -13.75 30.75 -13.05
CA SER A 16 -14.45 29.64 -13.72
C SER A 16 -13.47 28.63 -14.32
N LEU A 17 -12.38 29.10 -14.93
CA LEU A 17 -11.34 28.25 -15.52
C LEU A 17 -10.60 27.46 -14.44
N VAL A 18 -10.21 28.11 -13.34
CA VAL A 18 -9.57 27.46 -12.20
C VAL A 18 -10.50 26.41 -11.57
N SER A 19 -11.78 26.74 -11.42
CA SER A 19 -12.77 25.80 -10.87
C SER A 19 -12.99 24.58 -11.79
N PHE A 20 -13.06 24.81 -13.10
CA PHE A 20 -13.22 23.74 -14.09
C PHE A 20 -11.99 22.82 -14.14
N VAL A 21 -10.79 23.40 -14.21
CA VAL A 21 -9.53 22.64 -14.23
C VAL A 21 -9.33 21.91 -12.90
N GLY A 22 -9.58 22.58 -11.77
CA GLY A 22 -9.51 21.98 -10.43
C GLY A 22 -10.47 20.80 -10.28
N GLY A 23 -11.72 20.93 -10.72
CA GLY A 23 -12.70 19.85 -10.71
C GLY A 23 -12.28 18.65 -11.58
N LYS A 24 -11.70 18.90 -12.75
CA LYS A 24 -11.20 17.85 -13.64
C LYS A 24 -10.00 17.10 -13.04
N ILE A 25 -9.04 17.83 -12.46
CA ILE A 25 -7.88 17.22 -11.78
C ILE A 25 -8.33 16.38 -10.60
N PHE A 26 -9.30 16.87 -9.82
CA PHE A 26 -9.86 16.14 -8.69
C PHE A 26 -10.50 14.82 -9.13
N SER A 27 -11.37 14.86 -10.16
CA SER A 27 -12.01 13.66 -10.71
C SER A 27 -11.01 12.65 -11.28
N GLN A 28 -9.95 13.10 -11.95
CA GLN A 28 -8.90 12.21 -12.44
C GLN A 28 -8.06 11.61 -11.30
N SER A 29 -7.78 12.40 -10.27
CA SER A 29 -7.05 11.93 -9.08
C SER A 29 -7.83 10.84 -8.35
N GLU A 30 -9.14 11.01 -8.18
CA GLU A 30 -10.01 10.02 -7.53
C GLU A 30 -10.03 8.69 -8.30
N ASN A 31 -10.13 8.74 -9.62
CA ASN A 31 -10.05 7.54 -10.46
C ASN A 31 -8.70 6.79 -10.29
N ILE A 32 -7.58 7.52 -10.20
CA ILE A 32 -6.27 6.90 -9.97
C ILE A 32 -6.20 6.23 -8.60
N LEU A 33 -6.80 6.85 -7.57
CA LEU A 33 -6.84 6.29 -6.23
C LEU A 33 -7.68 5.03 -6.14
N ASP A 34 -8.81 4.98 -6.84
CA ASP A 34 -9.62 3.77 -6.88
C ASP A 34 -8.90 2.64 -7.61
N ARG A 35 -8.24 2.93 -8.74
CA ARG A 35 -7.38 1.94 -9.41
C ARG A 35 -6.25 1.42 -8.53
N LYS A 36 -5.63 2.30 -7.74
CA LYS A 36 -4.60 1.93 -6.78
C LYS A 36 -5.14 1.02 -5.67
N ARG A 37 -6.33 1.32 -5.14
CA ARG A 37 -7.01 0.46 -4.14
C ARG A 37 -7.39 -0.90 -4.72
N GLU A 38 -7.86 -0.93 -5.97
CA GLU A 38 -8.13 -2.17 -6.70
C GLU A 38 -6.86 -3.01 -6.85
N ALA A 39 -5.74 -2.40 -7.26
CA ALA A 39 -4.45 -3.07 -7.36
C ALA A 39 -4.00 -3.67 -6.02
N TYR A 40 -4.18 -2.97 -4.91
CA TYR A 40 -3.83 -3.51 -3.58
C TYR A 40 -4.72 -4.67 -3.16
N LYS A 41 -6.02 -4.59 -3.42
CA LYS A 41 -6.95 -5.69 -3.14
C LYS A 41 -6.64 -6.92 -3.99
N ALA A 42 -6.34 -6.71 -5.27
CA ALA A 42 -5.96 -7.78 -6.18
C ALA A 42 -4.66 -8.44 -5.72
N PHE A 43 -3.61 -7.66 -5.47
CA PHE A 43 -2.34 -8.16 -4.95
C PHE A 43 -2.52 -8.95 -3.65
N LEU A 44 -3.23 -8.42 -2.65
CA LEU A 44 -3.43 -9.10 -1.36
C LEU A 44 -4.25 -10.40 -1.46
N ARG A 45 -5.04 -10.57 -2.53
CA ARG A 45 -5.80 -11.81 -2.76
C ARG A 45 -4.91 -12.95 -3.23
N PHE A 46 -3.84 -12.64 -3.96
CA PHE A 46 -2.90 -13.63 -4.50
C PHE A 46 -1.57 -13.68 -3.72
N CYS A 47 -1.36 -12.72 -2.81
CA CYS A 47 -0.24 -12.73 -1.90
C CYS A 47 -0.39 -13.91 -0.93
N PRO A 48 0.63 -14.77 -0.80
CA PRO A 48 0.55 -15.91 0.10
C PRO A 48 0.35 -15.41 1.52
N ALA A 49 -0.59 -16.00 2.26
CA ALA A 49 -0.78 -15.66 3.66
C ALA A 49 0.37 -16.21 4.51
N PRO A 50 0.74 -15.58 5.64
CA PRO A 50 1.81 -16.09 6.51
C PRO A 50 1.61 -17.54 6.98
N ASN A 51 0.35 -17.97 7.13
CA ASN A 51 0.03 -19.34 7.52
C ASN A 51 0.40 -20.36 6.43
N GLU A 52 0.38 -19.97 5.16
CA GLU A 52 0.75 -20.84 4.03
C GLU A 52 2.26 -21.18 4.04
N ALA A 53 3.07 -20.48 4.85
CA ALA A 53 4.48 -20.85 5.03
C ALA A 53 4.66 -22.18 5.76
N HIS A 54 3.63 -22.69 6.43
CA HIS A 54 3.62 -24.03 7.02
C HIS A 54 3.31 -25.13 5.98
N ASP A 55 2.68 -24.73 4.87
CA ASP A 55 2.30 -25.64 3.80
C ASP A 55 3.46 -25.82 2.80
N ALA A 56 3.61 -27.06 2.31
CA ALA A 56 4.57 -27.38 1.26
C ALA A 56 4.09 -26.97 -0.15
N GLU A 57 2.89 -26.39 -0.25
CA GLU A 57 2.33 -25.99 -1.52
C GLU A 57 3.10 -24.82 -2.13
N ARG A 58 3.47 -24.96 -3.40
CA ARG A 58 4.18 -23.90 -4.12
C ARG A 58 3.20 -22.81 -4.48
N VAL A 59 3.51 -21.59 -4.04
CA VAL A 59 2.78 -20.36 -4.41
C VAL A 59 2.57 -20.29 -5.92
N ASN A 60 1.36 -19.92 -6.36
CA ASN A 60 1.06 -19.71 -7.78
C ASN A 60 1.82 -18.49 -8.32
N THR A 61 3.04 -18.73 -8.82
CA THR A 61 3.98 -17.70 -9.24
C THR A 61 3.50 -16.88 -10.43
N THR A 62 2.65 -17.44 -11.29
CA THR A 62 2.21 -16.76 -12.52
C THR A 62 1.22 -15.64 -12.23
N GLU A 63 0.21 -15.93 -11.41
CA GLU A 63 -0.77 -14.93 -10.98
C GLU A 63 -0.11 -13.87 -10.10
N LEU A 64 0.76 -14.30 -9.19
CA LEU A 64 1.50 -13.39 -8.32
C LEU A 64 2.41 -12.42 -9.10
N GLN A 65 3.14 -12.90 -10.11
CA GLN A 65 4.00 -12.04 -10.96
C GLN A 65 3.19 -10.97 -11.69
N ARG A 66 2.00 -11.33 -12.19
CA ARG A 66 1.10 -10.37 -12.85
C ARG A 66 0.68 -9.27 -11.87
N GLU A 67 0.26 -9.65 -10.67
CA GLU A 67 -0.19 -8.68 -9.68
C GLU A 67 0.95 -7.84 -9.12
N ILE A 68 2.18 -8.38 -8.99
CA ILE A 68 3.38 -7.60 -8.67
C ILE A 68 3.64 -6.56 -9.78
N GLY A 69 3.49 -6.94 -11.05
CA GLY A 69 3.63 -6.03 -12.18
C GLY A 69 2.60 -4.88 -12.15
N ILE A 70 1.37 -5.15 -11.72
CA ILE A 70 0.35 -4.10 -11.53
C ILE A 70 0.70 -3.25 -10.30
N LEU A 71 1.16 -3.87 -9.21
CA LEU A 71 1.57 -3.20 -7.99
C LEU A 71 2.68 -2.18 -8.27
N THR A 72 3.69 -2.51 -9.08
CA THR A 72 4.80 -1.59 -9.40
C THR A 72 4.37 -0.32 -10.14
N VAL A 73 3.23 -0.36 -10.84
CA VAL A 73 2.68 0.82 -11.54
C VAL A 73 1.98 1.77 -10.58
N TYR A 74 1.23 1.23 -9.61
CA TYR A 74 0.36 2.04 -8.74
C TYR A 74 0.92 2.28 -7.33
N ALA A 75 1.89 1.49 -6.89
CA ALA A 75 2.37 1.50 -5.51
C ALA A 75 3.45 2.54 -5.24
N SER A 76 3.49 3.03 -4.00
CA SER A 76 4.61 3.82 -3.52
C SER A 76 5.87 2.96 -3.34
N ARG A 77 7.04 3.63 -3.29
CA ARG A 77 8.33 2.97 -3.06
C ARG A 77 8.35 2.19 -1.74
N ASP A 78 7.68 2.70 -0.70
CA ASP A 78 7.62 2.03 0.60
C ASP A 78 6.84 0.73 0.52
N VAL A 79 5.69 0.73 -0.17
CA VAL A 79 4.90 -0.48 -0.39
C VAL A 79 5.73 -1.54 -1.11
N LEU A 80 6.43 -1.15 -2.18
CA LEU A 80 7.28 -2.08 -2.94
C LEU A 80 8.45 -2.61 -2.09
N LYS A 81 9.06 -1.77 -1.26
CA LYS A 81 10.12 -2.16 -0.34
C LYS A 81 9.64 -3.19 0.67
N PHE A 82 8.49 -2.96 1.31
CA PHE A 82 7.94 -3.88 2.31
C PHE A 82 7.42 -5.17 1.68
N ALA A 83 6.84 -5.11 0.47
CA ALA A 83 6.45 -6.30 -0.27
C ALA A 83 7.66 -7.17 -0.62
N ALA A 84 8.76 -6.58 -1.11
CA ALA A 84 9.98 -7.31 -1.37
C ALA A 84 10.56 -7.96 -0.10
N ALA A 85 10.59 -7.22 1.01
CA ALA A 85 11.04 -7.74 2.30
C ALA A 85 10.17 -8.93 2.77
N TYR A 86 8.85 -8.83 2.60
CA TYR A 86 7.92 -9.91 2.91
C TYR A 86 8.19 -11.17 2.09
N PHE A 87 8.35 -11.07 0.77
CA PHE A 87 8.61 -12.25 -0.06
C PHE A 87 9.95 -12.93 0.27
N THR A 88 10.99 -12.16 0.57
CA THR A 88 12.26 -12.72 1.04
C THR A 88 12.07 -13.45 2.37
N ALA A 89 11.37 -12.83 3.33
CA ALA A 89 11.09 -13.46 4.63
C ALA A 89 10.21 -14.70 4.48
N PHE A 90 9.26 -14.70 3.55
CA PHE A 90 8.38 -15.84 3.26
C PHE A 90 9.17 -17.04 2.73
N ALA A 91 10.06 -16.81 1.75
CA ALA A 91 10.91 -17.88 1.22
C ALA A 91 11.84 -18.47 2.29
N GLU A 92 12.48 -17.63 3.11
CA GLU A 92 13.32 -18.06 4.23
C GLU A 92 12.52 -18.81 5.32
N ALA A 93 11.27 -18.40 5.56
CA ALA A 93 10.41 -19.00 6.56
C ALA A 93 9.84 -20.34 6.09
N GLN A 94 9.46 -20.46 4.82
CA GLN A 94 8.93 -21.71 4.26
C GLN A 94 9.95 -22.85 4.38
N GLU A 95 11.24 -22.61 4.15
CA GLU A 95 12.29 -23.62 4.35
C GLU A 95 12.37 -24.15 5.81
N LYS A 96 11.94 -23.36 6.79
CA LYS A 96 12.06 -23.66 8.22
C LYS A 96 10.75 -24.08 8.88
N LEU A 97 9.62 -23.66 8.32
CA LEU A 97 8.28 -23.83 8.90
C LEU A 97 7.50 -24.98 8.25
N VAL A 98 7.92 -25.47 7.09
CA VAL A 98 7.28 -26.62 6.44
C VAL A 98 7.32 -27.83 7.38
N GLY A 99 6.12 -28.32 7.73
CA GLY A 99 5.95 -29.45 8.65
C GLY A 99 6.15 -29.13 10.14
N VAL A 100 6.30 -27.85 10.51
CA VAL A 100 6.49 -27.39 11.89
C VAL A 100 5.29 -26.53 12.29
N GLU A 101 4.35 -27.07 13.08
CA GLU A 101 3.16 -26.35 13.56
C GLU A 101 3.39 -25.62 14.91
N ILE A 102 4.64 -25.42 15.33
CA ILE A 102 4.94 -24.85 16.66
C ILE A 102 4.50 -23.38 16.72
N ALA A 103 3.53 -23.11 17.60
CA ALA A 103 3.09 -21.75 17.91
C ALA A 103 4.24 -20.92 18.49
N GLY A 104 4.53 -19.77 17.87
CA GLY A 104 5.57 -18.85 18.34
C GLY A 104 6.97 -19.06 17.75
N HIS A 105 7.11 -19.86 16.67
CA HIS A 105 8.39 -19.98 15.99
C HIS A 105 8.91 -18.59 15.54
N PRO A 106 10.17 -18.22 15.81
CA PRO A 106 10.67 -16.86 15.55
C PRO A 106 10.60 -16.47 14.07
N ALA A 107 10.75 -17.43 13.16
CA ALA A 107 10.56 -17.18 11.72
C ALA A 107 9.12 -16.81 11.36
N PHE A 108 8.13 -17.41 12.04
CA PHE A 108 6.72 -17.11 11.84
C PHE A 108 6.37 -15.71 12.39
N ILE A 109 6.90 -15.35 13.56
CA ILE A 109 6.72 -14.00 14.14
C ILE A 109 7.31 -12.92 13.23
N LYS A 110 8.52 -13.15 12.71
CA LYS A 110 9.16 -12.24 11.74
C LYS A 110 8.30 -12.10 10.48
N LEU A 111 7.83 -13.23 9.93
CA LEU A 111 6.99 -13.25 8.74
C LEU A 111 5.69 -12.46 8.94
N MET A 112 4.99 -12.69 10.05
CA MET A 112 3.78 -11.94 10.43
C MET A 112 4.06 -10.45 10.60
N THR A 113 5.22 -10.09 11.15
CA THR A 113 5.64 -8.70 11.32
C THR A 113 5.84 -8.01 9.98
N ASP A 114 6.53 -8.66 9.04
CA ASP A 114 6.79 -8.09 7.71
C ASP A 114 5.53 -8.05 6.84
N TYR A 115 4.64 -9.04 6.97
CA TYR A 115 3.31 -9.01 6.36
C TYR A 115 2.50 -7.80 6.85
N ASN A 116 2.43 -7.59 8.17
CA ASN A 116 1.72 -6.47 8.77
C ASN A 116 2.30 -5.12 8.34
N ARG A 117 3.63 -5.00 8.24
CA ARG A 117 4.30 -3.79 7.73
C ARG A 117 3.90 -3.49 6.29
N MET A 118 3.89 -4.50 5.42
CA MET A 118 3.46 -4.37 4.04
C MET A 118 2.00 -3.89 3.94
N VAL A 119 1.08 -4.55 4.64
CA VAL A 119 -0.35 -4.18 4.66
C VAL A 119 -0.55 -2.77 5.20
N TRP A 120 0.19 -2.40 6.24
CA TRP A 120 0.10 -1.07 6.84
C TRP A 120 0.63 0.02 5.89
N ALA A 121 1.72 -0.25 5.17
CA ALA A 121 2.22 0.66 4.15
C ALA A 121 1.20 0.84 3.01
N MET A 122 0.57 -0.24 2.54
CA MET A 122 -0.49 -0.17 1.51
C MET A 122 -1.68 0.65 1.99
N ARG A 123 -2.09 0.47 3.25
CA ARG A 123 -3.17 1.24 3.86
C ARG A 123 -2.84 2.72 3.94
N ASN A 124 -1.66 3.07 4.45
CA ASN A 124 -1.22 4.46 4.55
C ASN A 124 -1.16 5.11 3.17
N ASP A 125 -0.62 4.40 2.19
CA ASP A 125 -0.45 4.89 0.84
C ASP A 125 -1.79 5.03 0.06
N ALA A 126 -2.78 4.22 0.40
CA ALA A 126 -4.16 4.36 -0.10
C ALA A 126 -4.94 5.49 0.62
N MET A 127 -4.53 5.88 1.83
CA MET A 127 -5.18 6.93 2.62
C MET A 127 -4.55 8.32 2.43
N MET A 128 -3.26 8.40 2.07
CA MET A 128 -2.47 9.65 1.96
C MET A 128 -3.05 10.67 0.97
N TRP A 129 -3.85 10.21 0.02
CA TRP A 129 -4.44 11.04 -1.02
C TRP A 129 -5.93 11.33 -0.81
N SER A 130 -6.54 10.80 0.25
CA SER A 130 -7.82 11.35 0.70
C SER A 130 -7.50 12.73 1.28
N VAL A 131 -8.11 13.77 0.73
CA VAL A 131 -7.92 15.21 1.04
C VAL A 131 -8.11 15.55 2.55
N PHE A 132 -8.33 14.55 3.41
CA PHE A 132 -8.58 14.66 4.84
C PHE A 132 -7.72 13.72 5.71
N ALA A 133 -6.64 13.12 5.21
CA ALA A 133 -5.72 12.42 6.10
C ALA A 133 -5.09 13.47 7.04
N PRO A 134 -5.43 13.49 8.36
CA PRO A 134 -4.76 14.40 9.28
C PRO A 134 -3.29 14.03 9.22
N SER A 135 -2.41 15.04 9.21
CA SER A 135 -0.96 14.88 9.25
C SER A 135 -0.55 14.12 10.52
N ARG A 136 -0.71 12.81 10.53
CA ARG A 136 -0.14 11.95 11.55
C ARG A 136 1.32 11.81 11.16
N GLN A 137 2.11 12.70 11.74
CA GLN A 137 3.53 12.51 12.05
C GLN A 137 3.76 11.00 12.23
N GLY A 138 4.44 10.40 11.25
CA GLY A 138 4.54 8.96 11.11
C GLY A 138 5.04 8.36 12.41
N ARG A 139 4.16 7.68 13.16
CA ARG A 139 4.62 6.74 14.17
C ARG A 139 5.24 5.61 13.38
N ASP A 140 6.57 5.55 13.39
CA ASP A 140 7.29 4.37 12.94
C ASP A 140 6.64 3.15 13.55
N TYR A 141 6.29 2.19 12.71
CA TYR A 141 5.71 0.92 13.15
C TYR A 141 6.72 0.24 14.09
N ARG A 142 6.45 0.28 15.39
CA ARG A 142 7.15 -0.51 16.41
C ARG A 142 6.36 -1.80 16.62
N PRO A 143 6.84 -2.96 16.15
CA PRO A 143 6.25 -4.22 16.58
C PRO A 143 6.39 -4.29 18.11
N SER A 144 5.32 -4.62 18.82
CA SER A 144 5.29 -4.72 20.28
C SER A 144 6.00 -5.97 20.82
N LEU A 145 6.98 -6.48 20.10
CA LEU A 145 7.76 -7.66 20.44
C LEU A 145 9.23 -7.27 20.22
N ASP A 146 9.92 -6.95 21.31
CA ASP A 146 11.35 -6.67 21.28
C ASP A 146 12.08 -8.02 21.09
N PRO A 147 13.03 -8.15 20.15
CA PRO A 147 13.85 -9.36 20.03
C PRO A 147 14.56 -9.76 21.34
N SER A 148 14.77 -8.82 22.27
CA SER A 148 15.32 -9.10 23.61
C SER A 148 14.37 -9.84 24.55
N ASP A 149 13.08 -9.95 24.22
CA ASP A 149 12.10 -10.67 25.05
C ASP A 149 12.19 -12.20 24.89
N PHE A 150 13.10 -12.68 24.02
CA PHE A 150 13.28 -14.10 23.67
C PHE A 150 14.71 -14.63 23.92
N GLU A 151 15.55 -13.89 24.67
CA GLU A 151 16.83 -14.39 25.19
C GLU A 151 16.68 -15.09 26.56
#